data_AF-A0A759YES7-F1
#
_entry.id   AF-A0A759YES7-F1
#
_cell.length_a   1.000
_cell.length_b   1.000
_cell.length_c   1.000
_cell.angle_alpha   90.00
_cell.angle_beta   90.00
_cell.angle_gamma   90.00
#
_symmetry.space_group_name_H-M   'P 1'
#
loop_
_entity.id
_entity.type
_entity.pdbx_description
1 polymer ?
#
loop_
_entity_poly.entity_id
_entity_poly.type
_entity_poly.pdbx_seq_one_letter_code
_entity_poly.pdbx_strand_id
1 'polypeptide(L)'
;MPDKLPDIKLPSWLDRGDVVRLKNTFIRFWGKVHGWVTWPLTQTDPLTCAEIILSLIAWQYDIARFDGEPLALYRKRVKYAFINAQDAGSVAGFKAIFERLEIGYVEIQERQPDLDWDIILLRLTDNQISENTALLNQIIRQYGRTCRRYHLQIITTTNFAIGHGYWHGSYHYFYASEMKNGPERYHFSI
;
A
#
# COMPACT_ATOMS: atom_id res chain seq x y z
N MET A 1 -20.24 -15.22 -18.52
CA MET A 1 -21.62 -14.81 -18.88
C MET A 1 -21.49 -13.73 -19.94
N PRO A 2 -22.33 -13.66 -20.99
CA PRO A 2 -22.18 -12.63 -22.01
C PRO A 2 -22.36 -11.24 -21.39
N ASP A 3 -21.43 -10.33 -21.66
CA ASP A 3 -21.43 -8.96 -21.11
C ASP A 3 -22.63 -8.11 -21.54
N LYS A 4 -23.38 -8.56 -22.55
CA LYS A 4 -24.49 -7.82 -23.13
C LYS A 4 -25.75 -8.69 -23.17
N LEU A 5 -26.85 -8.12 -22.69
CA LEU A 5 -28.18 -8.69 -22.88
C LEU A 5 -28.46 -8.82 -24.39
N PRO A 6 -29.13 -9.90 -24.83
CA PRO A 6 -29.46 -10.07 -26.23
C PRO A 6 -30.35 -8.92 -26.73
N ASP A 7 -30.06 -8.42 -27.93
CA ASP A 7 -30.89 -7.42 -28.59
C ASP A 7 -32.17 -8.09 -29.12
N ILE A 8 -33.30 -7.83 -28.48
CA ILE A 8 -34.60 -8.42 -28.84
C ILE A 8 -35.27 -7.55 -29.91
N LYS A 9 -35.24 -8.03 -31.15
CA LYS A 9 -35.93 -7.41 -32.30
C LYS A 9 -37.32 -8.02 -32.47
N LEU A 10 -38.35 -7.17 -32.53
CA LEU A 10 -39.70 -7.61 -32.82
C LEU A 10 -39.90 -7.71 -34.33
N PRO A 11 -40.75 -8.63 -34.80
CA PRO A 11 -41.22 -8.62 -36.18
C PRO A 11 -41.92 -7.30 -36.53
N SER A 12 -41.86 -6.88 -37.79
CA SER A 12 -42.40 -5.59 -38.27
C SER A 12 -43.90 -5.39 -38.01
N TRP A 13 -44.67 -6.47 -37.89
CA TRP A 13 -46.10 -6.47 -37.61
C TRP A 13 -46.44 -6.36 -36.11
N LEU A 14 -45.45 -6.56 -35.22
CA LEU A 14 -45.60 -6.53 -33.75
C LEU A 14 -44.87 -5.34 -33.10
N ASP A 15 -44.09 -4.60 -33.87
CA ASP A 15 -43.23 -3.50 -33.41
C ASP A 15 -43.98 -2.16 -33.22
N ARG A 16 -45.23 -2.21 -32.74
CA ARG A 16 -46.05 -1.01 -32.51
C ARG A 16 -46.86 -1.09 -31.22
N GLY A 17 -47.22 0.08 -30.68
CA GLY A 17 -48.17 0.22 -29.57
C GLY A 17 -47.67 -0.39 -28.25
N ASP A 18 -48.59 -1.04 -27.53
CA ASP A 18 -48.34 -1.54 -26.17
C ASP A 18 -47.37 -2.73 -26.12
N VAL A 19 -47.20 -3.48 -27.21
CA VAL A 19 -46.26 -4.61 -27.24
C VAL A 19 -44.80 -4.14 -27.16
N VAL A 20 -44.49 -3.00 -27.77
CA VAL A 20 -43.16 -2.37 -27.64
C VAL A 20 -42.92 -1.91 -26.20
N ARG A 21 -43.95 -1.35 -25.54
CA ARG A 21 -43.88 -0.97 -24.13
C ARG A 21 -43.60 -2.20 -23.26
N LEU A 22 -44.31 -3.30 -23.52
CA LEU A 22 -44.12 -4.57 -22.82
C LEU A 22 -42.70 -5.12 -23.00
N LYS A 23 -42.19 -5.15 -24.25
CA LYS A 23 -40.79 -5.52 -24.53
C LYS A 23 -39.81 -4.68 -23.70
N ASN A 24 -39.97 -3.36 -23.73
CA ASN A 24 -39.08 -2.46 -23.01
C ASN A 24 -39.15 -2.68 -21.49
N THR A 25 -40.33 -2.97 -20.94
CA THR A 25 -40.46 -3.33 -19.52
C THR A 25 -39.75 -4.64 -19.20
N PHE A 26 -39.86 -5.67 -20.04
CA PHE A 26 -39.14 -6.93 -19.83
C PHE A 26 -37.62 -6.76 -19.94
N ILE A 27 -37.12 -5.99 -20.92
CA ILE A 27 -35.68 -5.71 -21.05
C ILE A 27 -35.16 -5.00 -19.79
N ARG A 28 -35.89 -4.00 -19.28
CA ARG A 28 -35.51 -3.30 -18.04
C ARG A 28 -35.55 -4.22 -16.82
N PHE A 29 -36.58 -5.04 -16.70
CA PHE A 29 -36.73 -5.99 -15.60
C PHE A 29 -35.59 -7.02 -15.61
N TRP A 30 -35.35 -7.67 -16.74
CA TRP A 30 -34.27 -8.64 -16.88
C TRP A 30 -32.90 -8.00 -16.77
N GLY A 31 -32.74 -6.73 -17.16
CA GLY A 31 -31.53 -5.96 -16.89
C GLY A 31 -31.25 -5.78 -15.39
N LYS A 32 -32.28 -5.52 -14.58
CA LYS A 32 -32.13 -5.47 -13.12
C LYS A 32 -31.79 -6.83 -12.54
N VAL A 33 -32.50 -7.88 -12.95
CA VAL A 33 -32.25 -9.26 -12.49
C VAL A 33 -30.83 -9.70 -12.86
N HIS A 34 -30.39 -9.42 -14.09
CA HIS A 34 -29.03 -9.66 -14.51
C HIS A 34 -28.03 -8.93 -13.61
N GLY A 35 -28.26 -7.65 -13.33
CA GLY A 35 -27.43 -6.87 -12.40
C GLY A 35 -27.37 -7.49 -11.01
N TRP A 36 -28.48 -7.98 -10.45
CA TRP A 36 -28.50 -8.65 -9.15
C TRP A 36 -27.74 -9.97 -9.14
N VAL A 37 -27.84 -10.75 -10.21
CA VAL A 37 -27.16 -12.05 -10.32
C VAL A 37 -25.65 -11.86 -10.56
N THR A 38 -25.24 -10.83 -11.31
CA THR A 38 -23.83 -10.57 -11.60
C THR A 38 -23.13 -9.74 -10.53
N TRP A 39 -23.87 -8.96 -9.72
CA TRP A 39 -23.28 -8.13 -8.67
C TRP A 39 -22.38 -8.92 -7.71
N PRO A 40 -22.74 -10.12 -7.19
CA PRO A 40 -21.85 -10.89 -6.33
C PRO A 40 -20.50 -11.24 -6.99
N LEU A 41 -20.49 -11.45 -8.31
CA LEU A 41 -19.26 -11.77 -9.06
C LEU A 41 -18.28 -10.59 -9.09
N THR A 42 -18.80 -9.35 -9.06
CA THR A 42 -17.96 -8.15 -9.02
C THR A 42 -17.32 -7.90 -7.65
N GLN A 43 -17.78 -8.58 -6.60
CA GLN A 43 -17.28 -8.41 -5.24
C GLN A 43 -16.02 -9.22 -4.92
N THR A 44 -15.47 -9.92 -5.91
CA THR A 44 -14.26 -10.75 -5.77
C THR A 44 -12.98 -9.92 -5.61
N ASP A 45 -12.97 -8.67 -6.11
CA ASP A 45 -11.80 -7.81 -6.02
C ASP A 45 -11.81 -6.93 -4.75
N PRO A 46 -10.85 -7.08 -3.83
CA PRO A 46 -10.80 -6.33 -2.58
C PRO A 46 -10.73 -4.80 -2.74
N LEU A 47 -10.23 -4.30 -3.88
CA LEU A 47 -10.10 -2.85 -4.11
C LEU A 47 -11.44 -2.16 -4.38
N THR A 48 -12.41 -2.90 -4.90
CA THR A 48 -13.69 -2.34 -5.36
C THR A 48 -14.90 -2.88 -4.62
N CYS A 49 -14.74 -3.98 -3.88
CA CYS A 49 -15.85 -4.63 -3.18
C CYS A 49 -16.45 -3.78 -2.05
N ALA A 50 -17.68 -4.13 -1.68
CA ALA A 50 -18.38 -3.58 -0.52
C ALA A 50 -17.60 -3.89 0.77
N GLU A 51 -17.59 -2.95 1.72
CA GLU A 51 -16.80 -3.05 2.95
C GLU A 51 -17.14 -4.29 3.81
N ILE A 52 -18.41 -4.72 3.81
CA ILE A 52 -18.80 -5.94 4.54
C ILE A 52 -18.18 -7.20 3.94
N ILE A 53 -18.08 -7.28 2.61
CA ILE A 53 -17.45 -8.39 1.90
C ILE A 53 -15.94 -8.31 2.07
N LEU A 54 -15.38 -7.10 2.02
CA LEU A 54 -13.97 -6.86 2.30
C LEU A 54 -13.57 -7.42 3.67
N SER A 55 -14.39 -7.21 4.70
CA SER A 55 -14.14 -7.76 6.04
C SER A 55 -14.21 -9.29 6.10
N LEU A 56 -15.06 -9.92 5.29
CA LEU A 56 -15.08 -11.39 5.16
C LEU A 56 -13.82 -11.92 4.46
N ILE A 57 -13.37 -11.24 3.42
CA ILE A 57 -12.11 -11.59 2.72
C ILE A 57 -10.91 -11.35 3.65
N ALA A 58 -10.91 -10.24 4.39
CA ALA A 58 -9.87 -9.93 5.37
C ALA A 58 -9.78 -11.01 6.45
N TRP A 59 -10.93 -11.48 6.95
CA TRP A 59 -10.99 -12.58 7.90
C TRP A 59 -10.37 -13.87 7.36
N GLN A 60 -10.60 -14.21 6.08
CA GLN A 60 -9.97 -15.37 5.44
C GLN A 60 -8.43 -15.26 5.41
N TYR A 61 -7.88 -14.05 5.28
CA TYR A 61 -6.44 -13.80 5.26
C TYR A 61 -5.85 -13.43 6.63
N ASP A 62 -6.62 -13.60 7.71
CA ASP A 62 -6.21 -13.23 9.07
C ASP A 62 -5.75 -11.76 9.19
N ILE A 63 -6.45 -10.86 8.50
CA ILE A 63 -6.19 -9.41 8.55
C ILE A 63 -7.22 -8.75 9.46
N ALA A 64 -6.75 -8.28 10.60
CA ALA A 64 -7.54 -7.40 11.47
C ALA A 64 -7.38 -5.93 11.07
N ARG A 65 -8.51 -5.22 11.03
CA ARG A 65 -8.54 -3.76 10.90
C ARG A 65 -8.14 -3.12 12.22
N PHE A 66 -7.26 -2.13 12.18
CA PHE A 66 -6.89 -1.36 13.38
C PHE A 66 -7.69 -0.05 13.49
N ASP A 67 -7.67 0.56 14.67
CA ASP A 67 -8.43 1.76 14.97
C ASP A 67 -7.97 2.94 14.09
N GLY A 68 -8.92 3.55 13.38
CA GLY A 68 -8.64 4.68 12.49
C GLY A 68 -8.00 4.32 11.15
N GLU A 69 -7.93 3.03 10.78
CA GLU A 69 -7.36 2.62 9.49
C GLU A 69 -8.18 3.17 8.29
N PRO A 70 -7.54 3.93 7.37
CA PRO A 70 -8.19 4.39 6.15
C PRO A 70 -8.65 3.22 5.28
N LEU A 71 -9.85 3.32 4.71
CA LEU A 71 -10.44 2.24 3.90
C LEU A 71 -9.55 1.87 2.69
N ALA A 72 -8.89 2.85 2.08
CA ALA A 72 -7.97 2.63 0.97
C ALA A 72 -6.77 1.74 1.37
N LEU A 73 -6.20 1.98 2.55
CA LEU A 73 -5.08 1.19 3.08
C LEU A 73 -5.55 -0.23 3.44
N TYR A 74 -6.69 -0.34 4.11
CA TYR A 74 -7.28 -1.63 4.47
C TYR A 74 -7.51 -2.50 3.22
N ARG A 75 -8.05 -1.92 2.14
CA ARG A 75 -8.22 -2.60 0.85
C ARG A 75 -6.90 -3.08 0.25
N LYS A 76 -5.84 -2.26 0.28
CA LYS A 76 -4.51 -2.66 -0.21
C LYS A 76 -3.94 -3.82 0.61
N ARG A 77 -4.05 -3.78 1.93
CA ARG A 77 -3.60 -4.89 2.80
C ARG A 77 -4.31 -6.19 2.47
N VAL A 78 -5.62 -6.17 2.29
CA VAL A 78 -6.39 -7.38 1.93
C VAL A 78 -6.03 -7.84 0.52
N LYS A 79 -5.90 -6.93 -0.45
CA LYS A 79 -5.53 -7.26 -1.83
C LYS A 79 -4.17 -7.96 -1.93
N TYR A 80 -3.17 -7.44 -1.22
CA TYR A 80 -1.80 -7.95 -1.27
C TYR A 80 -1.49 -8.97 -0.18
N ALA A 81 -2.47 -9.37 0.63
CA ALA A 81 -2.30 -10.25 1.79
C ALA A 81 -1.51 -11.52 1.47
N PHE A 82 -1.90 -12.21 0.39
CA PHE A 82 -1.30 -13.47 -0.03
C PHE A 82 0.16 -13.31 -0.46
N ILE A 83 0.43 -12.32 -1.32
CA ILE A 83 1.79 -12.07 -1.83
C ILE A 83 2.68 -11.59 -0.68
N ASN A 84 2.16 -10.74 0.21
CA ASN A 84 2.90 -10.27 1.38
C ASN A 84 3.21 -11.42 2.35
N ALA A 85 2.30 -12.38 2.53
CA ALA A 85 2.55 -13.57 3.33
C ALA A 85 3.64 -14.47 2.70
N GLN A 86 3.68 -14.57 1.36
CA GLN A 86 4.73 -15.30 0.64
C GLN A 86 6.10 -14.64 0.79
N ASP A 87 6.15 -13.32 0.74
CA ASP A 87 7.38 -12.53 0.83
C ASP A 87 7.89 -12.33 2.28
N ALA A 88 7.05 -12.70 3.26
CA ALA A 88 7.34 -12.53 4.67
C ALA A 88 8.64 -13.23 5.06
N GLY A 89 9.36 -12.60 6.00
CA GLY A 89 10.58 -13.15 6.58
C GLY A 89 11.87 -13.03 5.77
N SER A 90 11.81 -12.52 4.53
CA SER A 90 12.99 -12.15 3.75
C SER A 90 13.23 -10.64 3.76
N VAL A 91 14.49 -10.19 3.66
CA VAL A 91 14.82 -8.75 3.62
C VAL A 91 14.24 -8.08 2.37
N ALA A 92 14.36 -8.73 1.21
CA ALA A 92 13.84 -8.20 -0.05
C ALA A 92 12.30 -8.19 -0.06
N GLY A 93 11.67 -9.25 0.44
CA GLY A 93 10.23 -9.34 0.54
C GLY A 93 9.64 -8.31 1.49
N PHE A 94 10.27 -8.08 2.65
CA PHE A 94 9.83 -7.04 3.58
C PHE A 94 9.93 -5.64 2.96
N LYS A 95 10.95 -5.35 2.13
CA LYS A 95 11.00 -4.10 1.34
C LYS A 95 9.84 -4.02 0.33
N ALA A 96 9.53 -5.11 -0.36
CA ALA A 96 8.41 -5.16 -1.31
C ALA A 96 7.05 -4.95 -0.63
N ILE A 97 6.87 -5.44 0.60
CA ILE A 97 5.66 -5.19 1.41
C ILE A 97 5.48 -3.69 1.66
N PHE A 98 6.55 -2.98 2.04
CA PHE A 98 6.52 -1.53 2.27
C PHE A 98 6.19 -0.74 1.00
N GLU A 99 6.73 -1.16 -0.14
CA GLU A 99 6.45 -0.55 -1.44
C GLU A 99 4.98 -0.72 -1.86
N ARG A 100 4.42 -1.93 -1.74
CA ARG A 100 3.01 -2.21 -2.09
C ARG A 100 2.01 -1.47 -1.22
N LEU A 101 2.36 -1.27 0.05
CA LEU A 101 1.53 -0.53 1.00
C LEU A 101 1.79 0.98 0.97
N GLU A 102 2.70 1.45 0.11
CA GLU A 102 3.05 2.87 -0.07
C GLU A 102 3.50 3.57 1.23
N ILE A 103 4.13 2.82 2.14
CA ILE A 103 4.64 3.37 3.41
C ILE A 103 5.93 4.16 3.17
N GLY A 104 6.68 3.80 2.12
CA GLY A 104 7.90 4.47 1.67
C GLY A 104 9.16 3.63 1.88
N TYR A 105 10.30 4.30 1.98
CA TYR A 105 11.61 3.66 2.07
C TYR A 105 11.83 2.96 3.43
N VAL A 106 12.44 1.76 3.40
CA VAL A 106 12.85 1.03 4.60
C VAL A 106 14.23 0.41 4.42
N GLU A 107 15.10 0.64 5.39
CA GLU A 107 16.37 -0.06 5.54
C GLU A 107 16.23 -1.12 6.63
N ILE A 108 16.66 -2.33 6.31
CA ILE A 108 16.63 -3.45 7.25
C ILE A 108 18.06 -3.86 7.50
N GLN A 109 18.48 -3.78 8.76
CA GLN A 109 19.80 -4.20 9.18
C GLN A 109 19.66 -5.39 10.12
N GLU A 110 20.23 -6.52 9.69
CA GLU A 110 20.36 -7.73 10.49
C GLU A 110 21.81 -7.88 10.94
N ARG A 111 22.02 -8.58 12.08
CA ARG A 111 23.36 -8.99 12.57
C ARG A 111 24.36 -7.82 12.70
N GLN A 112 23.89 -6.71 13.28
CA GLN A 112 24.78 -5.59 13.56
C GLN A 112 25.74 -5.94 14.70
N PRO A 113 26.97 -5.40 14.68
CA PRO A 113 27.86 -5.49 15.84
C PRO A 113 27.19 -4.81 17.05
N ASP A 114 27.52 -5.28 18.25
CA ASP A 114 27.03 -4.74 19.53
C ASP A 114 25.54 -4.92 19.84
N LEU A 115 24.80 -5.66 19.00
CA LEU A 115 23.40 -6.02 19.24
C LEU A 115 23.20 -7.53 19.30
N ASP A 116 22.18 -7.95 20.04
CA ASP A 116 21.78 -9.36 20.08
C ASP A 116 21.43 -9.86 18.67
N TRP A 117 21.75 -11.12 18.40
CA TRP A 117 21.59 -11.73 17.08
C TRP A 117 20.14 -11.78 16.59
N ASP A 118 19.18 -11.69 17.51
CA ASP A 118 17.73 -11.70 17.25
C ASP A 118 17.10 -10.33 17.03
N ILE A 119 17.88 -9.26 17.20
CA ILE A 119 17.43 -7.90 16.92
C ILE A 119 17.57 -7.60 15.43
N ILE A 120 16.47 -7.12 14.84
CA ILE A 120 16.42 -6.58 13.48
C ILE A 120 16.10 -5.09 13.59
N LEU A 121 16.99 -4.25 13.08
CA LEU A 121 16.78 -2.81 13.03
C LEU A 121 16.01 -2.45 11.75
N LEU A 122 14.86 -1.81 11.93
CA LEU A 122 14.10 -1.18 10.86
C LEU A 122 14.37 0.31 10.90
N ARG A 123 15.10 0.80 9.89
CA ARG A 123 15.46 2.20 9.78
C ARG A 123 14.49 2.90 8.81
N LEU A 124 13.76 3.88 9.33
CA LEU A 124 12.66 4.59 8.66
C LEU A 124 12.77 6.09 8.92
N THR A 125 12.17 6.93 8.08
CA THR A 125 12.11 8.38 8.33
C THR A 125 11.12 8.72 9.45
N ASP A 126 11.30 9.88 10.09
CA ASP A 126 10.48 10.31 11.24
C ASP A 126 8.99 10.47 10.87
N ASN A 127 8.71 11.03 9.69
CA ASN A 127 7.34 11.16 9.17
C ASN A 127 6.64 9.81 9.03
N GLN A 128 7.35 8.79 8.52
CA GLN A 128 6.77 7.45 8.35
C GLN A 128 6.39 6.79 9.68
N ILE A 129 7.22 6.97 10.71
CA ILE A 129 6.98 6.36 12.03
C ILE A 129 5.80 7.04 12.72
N SER A 130 5.82 8.37 12.76
CA SER A 130 4.78 9.18 13.44
C SER A 130 3.39 8.98 12.83
N GLU A 131 3.28 8.93 11.51
CA GLU A 131 1.99 8.76 10.82
C GLU A 131 1.47 7.32 10.87
N ASN A 132 2.36 6.31 10.86
CA ASN A 132 1.99 4.92 10.61
C ASN A 132 2.36 3.94 11.73
N THR A 133 2.53 4.40 12.97
CA THR A 133 2.96 3.53 14.10
C THR A 133 2.08 2.28 14.26
N ALA A 134 0.74 2.44 14.19
CA ALA A 134 -0.19 1.32 14.30
C ALA A 134 -0.03 0.31 13.15
N LEU A 135 0.13 0.81 11.92
CA LEU A 135 0.35 -0.02 10.74
C LEU A 135 1.68 -0.78 10.82
N LEU A 136 2.76 -0.11 11.22
CA LEU A 136 4.09 -0.73 11.37
C LEU A 136 4.04 -1.88 12.37
N ASN A 137 3.39 -1.67 13.53
CA ASN A 137 3.21 -2.72 14.52
C ASN A 137 2.43 -3.92 13.95
N GLN A 138 1.39 -3.67 13.15
CA GLN A 138 0.64 -4.75 12.49
C GLN A 138 1.47 -5.50 11.44
N ILE A 139 2.28 -4.80 10.66
CA ILE A 139 3.17 -5.42 9.66
C ILE A 139 4.22 -6.29 10.33
N ILE A 140 4.85 -5.79 11.40
CA ILE A 140 5.81 -6.56 12.19
C ILE A 140 5.15 -7.81 12.77
N ARG A 141 3.92 -7.67 13.30
CA ARG A 141 3.17 -8.80 13.86
C ARG A 141 2.82 -9.85 12.80
N GLN A 142 2.35 -9.43 11.63
CA GLN A 142 1.81 -10.35 10.61
C GLN A 142 2.91 -10.96 9.72
N TYR A 143 3.90 -10.16 9.35
CA TYR A 143 4.90 -10.51 8.33
C TYR A 143 6.34 -10.51 8.86
N GLY A 144 6.51 -10.22 10.14
CA GLY A 144 7.81 -10.34 10.82
C GLY A 144 8.27 -11.80 10.90
N ARG A 145 9.59 -11.97 10.99
CA ARG A 145 10.21 -13.26 11.24
C ARG A 145 9.87 -13.71 12.65
N THR A 146 9.46 -14.97 12.78
CA THR A 146 9.25 -15.60 14.09
C THR A 146 10.54 -15.58 14.90
N CYS A 147 10.41 -15.39 16.22
CA CYS A 147 11.52 -15.36 17.17
C CYS A 147 12.57 -14.28 16.88
N ARG A 148 12.16 -13.13 16.32
CA ARG A 148 13.00 -11.94 16.12
C ARG A 148 12.37 -10.72 16.76
N ARG A 149 13.20 -9.85 17.33
CA ARG A 149 12.78 -8.58 17.95
C ARG A 149 13.05 -7.43 16.98
N TYR A 150 12.02 -6.66 16.67
CA TYR A 150 12.12 -5.54 15.74
C TYR A 150 12.25 -4.23 16.50
N HIS A 151 13.32 -3.49 16.21
CA HIS A 151 13.56 -2.16 16.77
C HIS A 151 13.48 -1.11 15.68
N LEU A 152 12.70 -0.06 15.92
CA LEU A 152 12.59 1.07 15.01
C LEU A 152 13.74 2.05 15.27
N GLN A 153 14.43 2.45 14.21
CA GLN A 153 15.45 3.48 14.26
C GLN A 153 15.08 4.59 13.27
N ILE A 154 15.19 5.84 13.70
CA ILE A 154 14.88 6.99 12.84
C ILE A 154 16.09 7.30 11.96
N ILE A 155 15.87 7.42 10.65
CA ILE A 155 16.81 8.02 9.71
C ILE A 155 16.42 9.49 9.58
N THR A 156 17.34 10.37 9.97
CA THR A 156 17.21 11.81 9.71
C THR A 156 18.04 12.13 8.47
N THR A 157 17.40 12.65 7.43
CA THR A 157 18.10 13.12 6.23
C THR A 157 18.63 14.53 6.49
N THR A 158 19.95 14.69 6.42
CA THR A 158 20.62 15.99 6.54
C THR A 158 21.18 16.40 5.19
N ASN A 159 20.84 17.61 4.73
CA ASN A 159 21.49 18.18 3.55
C ASN A 159 22.89 18.63 3.94
N PHE A 160 23.89 18.34 3.10
CA PHE A 160 25.24 18.84 3.28
C PHE A 160 25.74 19.47 1.98
N ALA A 161 26.56 20.51 2.11
CA ALA A 161 27.24 21.16 1.00
C ALA A 161 28.70 20.74 1.01
N ILE A 162 29.19 20.28 -0.14
CA ILE A 162 30.62 20.01 -0.35
C ILE A 162 31.21 21.19 -1.13
N GLY A 163 32.13 21.90 -0.50
CA GLY A 163 32.97 22.88 -1.17
C GLY A 163 34.05 22.16 -1.98
N HIS A 164 34.09 22.40 -3.29
CA HIS A 164 35.14 21.91 -4.17
C HIS A 164 35.89 23.08 -4.81
N GLY A 165 37.14 22.85 -5.18
CA GLY A 165 37.92 23.81 -5.94
C GLY A 165 39.05 23.15 -6.71
N TYR A 166 39.61 23.92 -7.64
CA TYR A 166 40.67 23.48 -8.52
C TYR A 166 41.96 24.22 -8.17
N TRP A 167 43.03 23.46 -7.94
CA TRP A 167 44.34 24.04 -7.65
C TRP A 167 45.43 23.23 -8.37
N HIS A 168 46.21 23.90 -9.23
CA HIS A 168 47.41 23.31 -9.88
C HIS A 168 47.15 21.99 -10.63
N GLY A 169 46.08 21.89 -11.43
CA GLY A 169 45.84 20.66 -12.20
C GLY A 169 45.13 19.55 -11.45
N SER A 170 44.99 19.67 -10.12
CA SER A 170 44.29 18.68 -9.29
C SER A 170 43.02 19.25 -8.68
N TYR A 171 42.02 18.37 -8.60
CA TYR A 171 40.72 18.65 -8.00
C TYR A 171 40.78 18.33 -6.51
N HIS A 172 40.37 19.28 -5.67
CA HIS A 172 40.40 19.14 -4.22
C HIS A 172 39.02 19.36 -3.59
N TYR A 173 38.72 18.58 -2.56
CA TYR A 173 37.54 18.72 -1.71
C TYR A 173 37.99 19.24 -0.34
N PHE A 174 37.44 20.36 0.12
CA PHE A 174 37.97 21.05 1.32
C PHE A 174 37.27 20.64 2.60
N TYR A 175 35.93 20.57 2.59
CA TYR A 175 35.12 20.11 3.72
C TYR A 175 33.69 19.81 3.27
N ALA A 176 33.03 18.93 4.02
CA ALA A 176 31.59 18.76 3.98
C ALA A 176 31.00 19.52 5.17
N SER A 177 30.16 20.52 4.90
CA SER A 177 29.43 21.24 5.95
C SER A 177 27.95 20.88 5.87
N GLU A 178 27.33 20.65 7.02
CA GLU A 178 25.88 20.46 7.08
C GLU A 178 25.18 21.76 6.66
N MET A 179 24.29 21.69 5.66
CA MET A 179 23.48 22.82 5.23
C MET A 179 22.42 23.08 6.30
N LYS A 180 22.65 24.12 7.11
CA LYS A 180 21.73 24.55 8.17
C LYS A 180 20.40 25.02 7.56
N ASN A 181 19.33 24.26 7.80
CA ASN A 181 17.96 24.64 7.44
C ASN A 181 17.17 25.30 8.60
N GLY A 182 17.84 25.78 9.66
CA GLY A 182 17.20 26.44 10.82
C GLY A 182 17.79 27.83 11.11
N PRO A 183 16.99 28.78 11.65
CA PRO A 183 17.38 30.19 11.81
C PRO A 183 18.43 30.46 12.91
N GLU A 184 18.76 29.51 13.76
CA GLU A 184 19.68 29.75 14.87
C GLU A 184 20.56 28.51 15.11
N ARG A 185 21.86 28.61 14.78
CA ARG A 185 23.01 28.09 15.56
C ARG A 185 24.29 28.66 14.95
N TYR A 186 24.72 29.83 15.41
CA TYR A 186 26.07 30.34 15.13
C TYR A 186 27.04 29.69 16.12
N HIS A 187 27.68 28.59 15.72
CA HIS A 187 28.92 28.17 16.34
C HIS A 187 29.93 27.86 15.24
N PHE A 188 30.78 28.87 15.01
CA PHE A 188 32.11 28.86 14.40
C PHE A 188 32.35 27.99 13.16
N SER A 189 32.47 28.66 12.01
CA SER A 189 33.26 28.20 10.87
C SER A 189 34.55 29.03 10.82
N ILE A 190 35.70 28.36 10.86
CA ILE A 190 37.00 28.92 10.44
C ILE A 190 37.10 28.79 8.93
#